data_AF-A0A1V0PDA0-F1
#
_entry.id   AF-A0A1V0PDA0-F1
#
_cell.length_a   1.000
_cell.length_b   1.000
_cell.length_c   1.000
_cell.angle_alpha   90.00
_cell.angle_beta   90.00
_cell.angle_gamma   90.00
#
_symmetry.space_group_name_H-M   'P 1'
#
loop_
_entity.id
_entity.type
_entity.pdbx_description
1 polymer ?
#
loop_
_entity_poly.entity_id
_entity_poly.type
_entity_poly.pdbx_seq_one_letter_code
_entity_poly.pdbx_strand_id
1 'polypeptide(L)'
;MLDDSSNRLIWIAVGLALIFGIFETYNGTIPKILESVTSTTQASIPVEHTAYANIVPLCKEHSNFTLSEASLVRYGSDSRWVYKELQAGAYTASNTVFGSDPASGTQKNVELVSDFSTVYPNLNLLSNTTFKNYTPKTQQYFSMAIKDGGVNNNPYVSVSYNNPTVNSWTDTISWGFDKEYFKPSTTYTFSFYIKGKGTIRTHVYPSLIDTSSANGLADGKAIRPASDGVYDWNLTSGWVRHTYTFITKSSITANENFLFRIFTGNSVDICLPKVEPGSIATPYMPSASEVQDSDYPTYVGTYTDHNQSASNDPTKYSWKKR
;
A
#
# COMPACT_ATOMS: atom_id res chain seq x y z
N MET A 1 -65.95 9.67 53.07
CA MET A 1 -65.23 8.77 52.14
C MET A 1 -64.34 9.66 51.28
N LEU A 2 -63.10 9.87 51.71
CA LEU A 2 -62.03 10.42 50.88
C LEU A 2 -61.18 9.22 50.43
N ASP A 3 -60.87 9.23 49.15
CA ASP A 3 -60.60 8.10 48.28
C ASP A 3 -59.22 7.43 48.53
N ASP A 4 -59.22 6.10 48.72
CA ASP A 4 -58.04 5.21 48.85
C ASP A 4 -57.23 5.10 47.53
N SER A 5 -57.72 5.69 46.44
CA SER A 5 -57.02 5.75 45.15
C SER A 5 -55.73 6.57 45.18
N SER A 6 -55.65 7.61 46.02
CA SER A 6 -54.50 8.53 46.06
C SER A 6 -53.25 7.89 46.67
N ASN A 7 -53.40 7.08 47.71
CA ASN A 7 -52.29 6.34 48.31
C ASN A 7 -51.80 5.21 47.39
N ARG A 8 -52.70 4.52 46.68
CA ARG A 8 -52.33 3.47 45.72
C ARG A 8 -51.50 4.00 44.55
N LEU A 9 -51.84 5.19 44.04
CA LEU A 9 -51.06 5.85 42.97
C LEU A 9 -49.65 6.24 43.44
N ILE A 10 -49.50 6.69 44.69
CA ILE A 10 -48.19 7.02 45.27
C ILE A 10 -47.33 5.77 45.42
N TRP A 11 -47.88 4.65 45.92
CA TRP A 11 -47.13 3.39 46.04
C TRP A 11 -46.73 2.79 44.69
N ILE A 12 -47.58 2.89 43.66
CA ILE A 12 -47.24 2.47 42.29
C ILE A 12 -46.16 3.37 41.68
N ALA A 13 -46.24 4.69 41.88
CA ALA A 13 -45.24 5.63 41.39
C ALA A 13 -43.87 5.43 42.07
N VAL A 14 -43.84 5.19 43.38
CA VAL A 14 -42.59 4.88 44.13
C VAL A 14 -42.02 3.53 43.69
N GLY A 15 -42.87 2.51 43.50
CA GLY A 15 -42.45 1.20 42.98
C GLY A 15 -41.87 1.27 41.57
N LEU A 16 -42.51 2.02 40.66
CA LEU A 16 -42.00 2.27 39.31
C LEU A 16 -40.68 3.06 39.34
N ALA A 17 -40.56 4.10 40.16
CA ALA A 17 -39.33 4.89 40.29
C ALA A 17 -38.14 4.05 40.81
N LEU A 18 -38.39 3.12 41.75
CA LEU A 18 -37.38 2.16 42.22
C LEU A 18 -36.98 1.17 41.12
N ILE A 19 -37.93 0.65 40.36
CA ILE A 19 -37.66 -0.25 39.22
C ILE A 19 -36.88 0.48 38.13
N PHE A 20 -37.26 1.72 37.79
CA PHE A 20 -36.55 2.55 36.82
C PHE A 20 -35.14 2.90 37.29
N GLY A 21 -34.95 3.27 38.56
CA GLY A 21 -33.62 3.56 39.11
C GLY A 21 -32.70 2.32 39.11
N ILE A 22 -33.24 1.14 39.44
CA ILE A 22 -32.49 -0.13 39.35
C ILE A 22 -32.17 -0.46 37.89
N PHE A 23 -33.12 -0.28 36.96
CA PHE A 23 -32.95 -0.55 35.54
C PHE A 23 -31.94 0.39 34.88
N GLU A 24 -31.97 1.69 35.20
CA GLU A 24 -30.97 2.67 34.74
C GLU A 24 -29.59 2.38 35.32
N THR A 25 -29.51 1.99 36.59
CA THR A 25 -28.24 1.58 37.21
C THR A 25 -27.71 0.30 36.54
N TYR A 26 -28.55 -0.69 36.24
CA TYR A 26 -28.18 -1.92 35.53
C TYR A 26 -27.73 -1.62 34.09
N ASN A 27 -28.47 -0.81 33.34
CA ASN A 27 -28.13 -0.41 31.98
C ASN A 27 -26.90 0.50 31.89
N GLY A 28 -26.58 1.26 32.93
CA GLY A 28 -25.35 2.07 32.98
C GLY A 28 -24.14 1.28 33.47
N THR A 29 -24.34 0.26 34.31
CA THR A 29 -23.27 -0.47 34.99
C THR A 29 -22.86 -1.72 34.23
N ILE A 30 -23.80 -2.47 33.63
CA ILE A 30 -23.45 -3.67 32.85
C ILE A 30 -22.60 -3.33 31.63
N PRO A 31 -22.91 -2.33 30.79
CA PRO A 31 -22.06 -1.97 29.65
C PRO A 31 -20.69 -1.47 30.09
N LYS A 32 -20.60 -0.72 31.18
CA LYS A 32 -19.30 -0.29 31.75
C LYS A 32 -18.49 -1.44 32.33
N ILE A 33 -19.15 -2.41 32.97
CA ILE A 33 -18.50 -3.65 33.40
C ILE A 33 -18.06 -4.43 32.17
N LEU A 34 -18.89 -4.55 31.12
CA LEU A 34 -18.55 -5.22 29.87
C LEU A 34 -17.39 -4.51 29.16
N GLU A 35 -17.37 -3.17 29.10
CA GLU A 35 -16.26 -2.35 28.59
C GLU A 35 -15.00 -2.55 29.43
N SER A 36 -15.12 -2.55 30.76
CA SER A 36 -13.99 -2.77 31.66
C SER A 36 -13.44 -4.19 31.57
N VAL A 37 -14.32 -5.20 31.44
CA VAL A 37 -13.99 -6.62 31.27
C VAL A 37 -13.40 -6.82 29.89
N THR A 38 -13.98 -6.28 28.82
CA THR A 38 -13.38 -6.34 27.47
C THR A 38 -12.03 -5.63 27.44
N SER A 39 -11.85 -4.49 28.14
CA SER A 39 -10.55 -3.80 28.24
C SER A 39 -9.53 -4.52 29.13
N THR A 40 -9.95 -5.24 30.19
CA THR A 40 -9.04 -5.99 31.08
C THR A 40 -8.77 -7.42 30.61
N THR A 41 -9.67 -8.04 29.84
CA THR A 41 -9.42 -9.32 29.13
C THR A 41 -8.68 -9.11 27.81
N GLN A 42 -8.53 -7.87 27.35
CA GLN A 42 -7.52 -7.49 26.36
C GLN A 42 -6.11 -7.41 27.00
N ALA A 43 -5.88 -8.11 28.11
CA ALA A 43 -4.58 -8.72 28.39
C ALA A 43 -4.32 -9.87 27.37
N SER A 44 -4.04 -9.42 26.14
CA SER A 44 -2.88 -9.85 25.39
C SER A 44 -2.86 -11.30 24.89
N ILE A 45 -3.87 -11.72 24.12
CA ILE A 45 -3.67 -12.88 23.22
C ILE A 45 -2.49 -12.51 22.29
N PRO A 46 -1.41 -13.30 22.25
CA PRO A 46 -0.32 -13.06 21.31
C PRO A 46 -0.85 -13.18 19.88
N VAL A 47 -0.58 -12.17 19.05
CA VAL A 47 -0.89 -12.15 17.63
C VAL A 47 0.40 -12.45 16.87
N GLU A 48 0.37 -13.49 16.05
CA GLU A 48 1.44 -13.77 15.09
C GLU A 48 1.24 -12.90 13.85
N HIS A 49 2.32 -12.23 13.43
CA HIS A 49 2.36 -11.37 12.26
C HIS A 49 3.31 -11.93 11.23
N THR A 50 2.96 -11.78 9.96
CA THR A 50 3.75 -12.19 8.81
C THR A 50 4.24 -10.98 8.03
N ALA A 51 5.47 -11.04 7.54
CA ALA A 51 5.99 -10.10 6.56
C ALA A 51 6.81 -10.81 5.48
N TYR A 52 7.15 -10.06 4.45
CA TYR A 52 7.82 -10.51 3.25
C TYR A 52 8.96 -9.55 2.94
N ALA A 53 10.08 -10.07 2.45
CA ALA A 53 11.21 -9.27 2.02
C ALA A 53 12.06 -10.04 1.02
N ASN A 54 12.92 -9.31 0.34
CA ASN A 54 14.05 -9.86 -0.38
C ASN A 54 15.30 -9.74 0.47
N ILE A 55 16.00 -10.86 0.66
CA ILE A 55 17.26 -10.87 1.42
C ILE A 55 18.36 -11.48 0.55
N VAL A 56 19.33 -10.65 0.19
CA VAL A 56 20.36 -10.97 -0.80
C VAL A 56 21.74 -10.93 -0.16
N PRO A 57 22.55 -11.98 -0.26
CA PRO A 57 23.92 -11.96 0.26
C PRO A 57 24.78 -10.96 -0.49
N LEU A 58 25.49 -10.11 0.25
CA LEU A 58 26.43 -9.12 -0.29
C LEU A 58 27.87 -9.62 -0.21
N CYS A 59 28.31 -10.02 0.99
CA CYS A 59 29.67 -10.52 1.21
C CYS A 59 29.80 -11.27 2.53
N LYS A 60 30.94 -11.94 2.71
CA LYS A 60 31.34 -12.56 3.97
C LYS A 60 32.08 -11.56 4.86
N GLU A 61 32.11 -11.82 6.15
CA GLU A 61 32.94 -11.11 7.12
C GLU A 61 34.38 -10.87 6.60
N HIS A 62 34.90 -9.68 6.88
CA HIS A 62 36.18 -9.13 6.43
C HIS A 62 36.28 -8.80 4.92
N SER A 63 35.25 -9.10 4.12
CA SER A 63 35.18 -8.64 2.74
C SER A 63 34.59 -7.23 2.64
N ASN A 64 34.82 -6.57 1.50
CA ASN A 64 34.21 -5.29 1.19
C ASN A 64 32.87 -5.46 0.44
N PHE A 65 31.96 -4.52 0.64
CA PHE A 65 30.71 -4.39 -0.13
C PHE A 65 30.40 -2.92 -0.40
N THR A 66 29.55 -2.66 -1.40
CA THR A 66 29.13 -1.31 -1.78
C THR A 66 27.61 -1.21 -1.82
N LEU A 67 27.09 -0.07 -1.37
CA LEU A 67 25.67 0.29 -1.47
C LEU A 67 25.54 1.51 -2.38
N SER A 68 24.62 1.46 -3.34
CA SER A 68 24.33 2.57 -4.25
C SER A 68 23.44 3.64 -3.63
N GLU A 69 22.73 3.30 -2.56
CA GLU A 69 21.78 4.17 -1.87
C GLU A 69 21.74 3.82 -0.38
N ALA A 70 20.96 4.58 0.39
CA ALA A 70 20.69 4.20 1.77
C ALA A 70 19.94 2.86 1.79
N SER A 71 20.42 1.91 2.58
CA SER A 71 19.89 0.55 2.58
C SER A 71 19.94 -0.07 3.97
N LEU A 72 18.94 -0.90 4.26
CA LEU A 72 18.97 -1.77 5.42
C LEU A 72 19.79 -3.02 5.12
N VAL A 73 20.84 -3.25 5.89
CA VAL A 73 21.64 -4.47 5.82
C VAL A 73 21.59 -5.20 7.15
N ARG A 74 21.80 -6.52 7.11
CA ARG A 74 22.00 -7.33 8.31
C ARG A 74 23.35 -8.05 8.27
N TYR A 75 23.97 -8.15 9.43
CA TYR A 75 25.25 -8.83 9.63
C TYR A 75 25.09 -9.92 10.67
N GLY A 76 25.49 -11.15 10.36
CA GLY A 76 25.20 -12.27 11.25
C GLY A 76 25.38 -13.65 10.64
N SER A 77 24.94 -14.65 11.41
CA SER A 77 24.92 -16.06 11.01
C SER A 77 23.75 -16.76 11.69
N ASP A 78 23.19 -17.76 11.01
CA ASP A 78 22.08 -18.59 11.51
C ASP A 78 20.85 -17.74 11.86
N SER A 79 20.48 -17.67 13.14
CA SER A 79 19.40 -16.84 13.68
C SER A 79 19.89 -15.55 14.37
N ARG A 80 21.20 -15.29 14.38
CA ARG A 80 21.82 -14.20 15.14
C ARG A 80 22.25 -13.09 14.19
N TRP A 81 21.50 -11.98 14.18
CA TRP A 81 21.68 -10.88 13.24
C TRP A 81 21.65 -9.52 13.94
N VAL A 82 22.50 -8.62 13.47
CA VAL A 82 22.43 -7.18 13.78
C VAL A 82 22.05 -6.46 12.51
N TYR A 83 21.03 -5.62 12.59
CA TYR A 83 20.55 -4.80 11.49
C TYR A 83 21.16 -3.40 11.58
N LYS A 84 21.48 -2.81 10.43
CA LYS A 84 21.95 -1.44 10.36
C LYS A 84 21.53 -0.79 9.06
N GLU A 85 21.02 0.42 9.16
CA GLU A 85 20.83 1.28 7.99
C GLU A 85 22.15 1.97 7.68
N LEU A 86 22.66 1.77 6.46
CA LEU A 86 23.89 2.35 5.96
C LEU A 86 23.57 3.24 4.76
N GLN A 87 24.29 4.36 4.63
CA GLN A 87 24.15 5.24 3.47
C GLN A 87 24.84 4.63 2.23
N ALA A 88 24.68 5.26 1.06
CA ALA A 88 25.45 4.90 -0.11
C ALA A 88 26.96 5.00 0.20
N GLY A 89 27.74 3.99 -0.20
CA GLY A 89 29.17 3.97 0.07
C GLY A 89 29.79 2.58 0.04
N ALA A 90 31.09 2.53 0.29
CA ALA A 90 31.87 1.30 0.42
C ALA A 90 32.14 0.99 1.90
N TYR A 91 31.96 -0.27 2.29
CA TYR A 91 32.07 -0.73 3.67
C TYR A 91 32.85 -2.05 3.73
N THR A 92 33.46 -2.31 4.88
CA THR A 92 34.05 -3.62 5.21
C THR A 92 33.16 -4.33 6.22
N ALA A 93 32.77 -5.57 5.92
CA ALA A 93 31.96 -6.41 6.80
C ALA A 93 32.70 -6.71 8.12
N SER A 94 32.39 -5.97 9.18
CA SER A 94 33.12 -6.05 10.44
C SER A 94 32.26 -5.68 11.64
N ASN A 95 32.62 -6.22 12.81
CA ASN A 95 32.02 -5.87 14.10
C ASN A 95 32.07 -4.35 14.37
N THR A 96 33.08 -3.63 13.88
CA THR A 96 33.16 -2.16 14.01
C THR A 96 32.07 -1.45 13.21
N VAL A 97 31.85 -1.87 11.96
CA VAL A 97 30.80 -1.27 11.11
C VAL A 97 29.42 -1.56 11.68
N PHE A 98 29.18 -2.76 12.20
CA PHE A 98 27.87 -3.16 12.72
C PHE A 98 27.67 -2.91 14.23
N GLY A 99 28.73 -2.53 14.95
CA GLY A 99 28.71 -2.16 16.37
C GLY A 99 28.81 -3.33 17.36
N SER A 100 28.71 -4.58 16.90
CA SER A 100 28.83 -5.78 17.75
C SER A 100 29.15 -7.03 16.94
N ASP A 101 29.54 -8.09 17.65
CA ASP A 101 29.63 -9.45 17.10
C ASP A 101 28.37 -10.26 17.46
N PRO A 102 27.42 -10.44 16.53
CA PRO A 102 26.20 -11.19 16.82
C PRO A 102 26.43 -12.70 16.95
N ALA A 103 27.52 -13.23 16.40
CA ALA A 103 27.76 -14.67 16.30
C ALA A 103 29.24 -14.98 16.56
N SER A 104 29.71 -14.66 17.77
CA SER A 104 31.10 -14.89 18.19
C SER A 104 31.57 -16.32 17.91
N GLY A 105 32.76 -16.45 17.32
CA GLY A 105 33.36 -17.73 16.92
C GLY A 105 32.80 -18.35 15.64
N THR A 106 31.84 -17.69 14.97
CA THR A 106 31.28 -18.11 13.67
C THR A 106 31.58 -17.04 12.61
N GLN A 107 31.80 -17.42 11.34
CA GLN A 107 31.93 -16.44 10.24
C GLN A 107 30.55 -15.82 9.94
N LYS A 108 30.47 -14.49 9.91
CA LYS A 108 29.23 -13.77 9.58
C LYS A 108 29.11 -13.47 8.08
N ASN A 109 27.90 -13.22 7.62
CA ASN A 109 27.58 -12.69 6.29
C ASN A 109 26.93 -11.31 6.44
N VAL A 110 27.11 -10.46 5.43
CA VAL A 110 26.32 -9.25 5.23
C VAL A 110 25.27 -9.55 4.16
N GLU A 111 24.02 -9.24 4.45
CA GLU A 111 22.90 -9.39 3.52
C GLU A 111 22.12 -8.09 3.42
N LEU A 112 21.72 -7.73 2.20
CA LEU A 112 20.81 -6.62 1.91
C LEU A 112 19.39 -7.07 2.19
N VAL A 113 18.63 -6.26 2.93
CA VAL A 113 17.19 -6.44 3.15
C VAL A 113 16.46 -5.38 2.36
N SER A 114 15.70 -5.80 1.34
CA SER A 114 14.92 -4.92 0.47
C SER A 114 13.47 -5.38 0.36
N ASP A 115 12.62 -4.51 -0.21
CA ASP A 115 11.22 -4.81 -0.54
C ASP A 115 10.39 -5.35 0.64
N PHE A 116 10.67 -4.85 1.85
CA PHE A 116 9.91 -5.23 3.04
C PHE A 116 8.42 -4.87 2.88
N SER A 117 7.54 -5.81 3.23
CA SER A 117 6.10 -5.60 3.23
C SER A 117 5.42 -6.49 4.28
N THR A 118 4.43 -5.93 4.97
CA THR A 118 3.52 -6.67 5.87
C THR A 118 2.35 -7.32 5.13
N VAL A 119 2.28 -7.14 3.81
CA VAL A 119 1.22 -7.69 2.95
C VAL A 119 1.83 -8.43 1.78
N TYR A 120 1.32 -9.63 1.49
CA TYR A 120 1.77 -10.42 0.33
C TYR A 120 1.38 -9.72 -0.97
N PRO A 121 2.26 -9.66 -1.99
CA PRO A 121 1.94 -8.94 -3.20
C PRO A 121 0.92 -9.68 -4.07
N ASN A 122 -0.09 -8.95 -4.54
CA ASN A 122 -0.94 -9.42 -5.64
C ASN A 122 -0.26 -9.19 -6.99
N LEU A 123 -0.59 -10.01 -7.98
CA LEU A 123 -0.17 -9.79 -9.36
C LEU A 123 -0.82 -8.54 -9.96
N ASN A 124 -0.13 -7.95 -10.94
CA ASN A 124 -0.63 -6.80 -11.65
C ASN A 124 -1.61 -7.23 -12.76
N LEU A 125 -2.70 -6.50 -12.89
CA LEU A 125 -3.64 -6.65 -13.99
C LEU A 125 -3.18 -5.92 -15.25
N LEU A 126 -2.30 -4.93 -15.12
CA LEU A 126 -1.66 -4.26 -16.24
C LEU A 126 -0.41 -5.02 -16.69
N SER A 127 -0.18 -5.11 -18.00
CA SER A 127 1.04 -5.69 -18.59
C SER A 127 2.02 -4.61 -19.08
N ASN A 128 3.29 -4.98 -19.28
CA ASN A 128 4.37 -4.11 -19.76
C ASN A 128 4.60 -2.84 -18.92
N THR A 129 4.37 -2.92 -17.61
CA THR A 129 4.42 -1.77 -16.69
C THR A 129 5.82 -1.46 -16.14
N THR A 130 6.81 -2.26 -16.48
CA THR A 130 8.25 -1.92 -16.37
C THR A 130 8.77 -1.15 -17.60
N PHE A 131 7.96 -1.03 -18.66
CA PHE A 131 8.27 -0.29 -19.89
C PHE A 131 9.53 -0.69 -20.66
N LYS A 132 10.18 -1.82 -20.32
CA LYS A 132 11.44 -2.28 -20.92
C LYS A 132 11.40 -2.38 -22.44
N ASN A 133 10.25 -2.78 -23.00
CA ASN A 133 10.03 -2.93 -24.44
C ASN A 133 8.97 -1.95 -24.98
N TYR A 134 8.68 -0.87 -24.24
CA TYR A 134 7.66 0.09 -24.66
C TYR A 134 8.20 0.98 -25.78
N THR A 135 7.45 1.10 -26.87
CA THR A 135 7.78 1.99 -27.99
C THR A 135 7.12 3.36 -27.77
N PRO A 136 7.90 4.44 -27.54
CA PRO A 136 7.33 5.77 -27.37
C PRO A 136 6.53 6.22 -28.60
N LYS A 137 5.31 6.72 -28.37
CA LYS A 137 4.53 7.32 -29.46
C LYS A 137 5.15 8.62 -29.92
N THR A 138 5.01 8.93 -31.22
CA THR A 138 5.42 10.21 -31.80
C THR A 138 4.19 11.05 -32.11
N GLN A 139 4.18 12.28 -31.59
CA GLN A 139 3.10 13.24 -31.82
C GLN A 139 3.65 14.67 -31.72
N GLN A 140 3.09 15.61 -32.47
CA GLN A 140 3.48 17.02 -32.39
C GLN A 140 3.32 17.56 -30.96
N TYR A 141 4.32 18.32 -30.50
CA TYR A 141 4.39 18.92 -29.15
C TYR A 141 4.49 17.93 -27.99
N PHE A 142 4.54 16.63 -28.27
CA PHE A 142 4.63 15.56 -27.29
C PHE A 142 5.99 14.89 -27.35
N SER A 143 6.65 14.77 -26.21
CA SER A 143 7.89 14.02 -26.07
C SER A 143 7.68 12.90 -25.06
N MET A 144 8.10 11.69 -25.43
CA MET A 144 8.12 10.52 -24.56
C MET A 144 9.43 9.76 -24.75
N ALA A 145 10.05 9.35 -23.65
CA ALA A 145 11.25 8.53 -23.65
C ALA A 145 11.19 7.50 -22.52
N ILE A 146 11.80 6.34 -22.73
CA ILE A 146 12.07 5.37 -21.65
C ILE A 146 13.42 5.72 -21.05
N LYS A 147 13.49 5.80 -19.72
CA LYS A 147 14.71 6.11 -18.96
C LYS A 147 14.91 5.11 -17.84
N ASP A 148 16.17 4.91 -17.46
CA ASP A 148 16.56 4.05 -16.34
C ASP A 148 16.64 4.83 -15.02
N GLY A 149 16.73 4.13 -13.89
CA GLY A 149 16.88 4.74 -12.55
C GLY A 149 15.56 5.26 -11.95
N GLY A 150 14.44 4.62 -12.31
CA GLY A 150 13.15 4.85 -11.66
C GLY A 150 13.07 4.20 -10.28
N VAL A 151 11.86 4.03 -9.78
CA VAL A 151 11.62 3.40 -8.48
C VAL A 151 12.12 1.95 -8.49
N ASN A 152 12.85 1.56 -7.44
CA ASN A 152 13.54 0.28 -7.33
C ASN A 152 14.44 -0.01 -8.56
N ASN A 153 15.05 1.05 -9.10
CA ASN A 153 15.90 1.02 -10.30
C ASN A 153 15.22 0.47 -11.57
N ASN A 154 13.88 0.45 -11.61
CA ASN A 154 13.15 0.05 -12.81
C ASN A 154 13.16 1.16 -13.87
N PRO A 155 13.04 0.81 -15.16
CA PRO A 155 12.78 1.80 -16.19
C PRO A 155 11.45 2.53 -15.96
N TYR A 156 11.37 3.76 -16.45
CA TYR A 156 10.17 4.60 -16.37
C TYR A 156 9.93 5.36 -17.66
N VAL A 157 8.69 5.79 -17.85
CA VAL A 157 8.28 6.62 -18.98
C VAL A 157 8.39 8.08 -18.58
N SER A 158 9.18 8.85 -19.31
CA SER A 158 9.36 10.30 -19.14
C SER A 158 8.63 11.04 -20.24
N VAL A 159 7.71 11.94 -19.88
CA VAL A 159 6.78 12.60 -20.79
C VAL A 159 6.78 14.10 -20.59
N SER A 160 6.69 14.86 -21.69
CA SER A 160 6.34 16.27 -21.65
C SER A 160 5.41 16.65 -22.80
N TYR A 161 4.56 17.66 -22.58
CA TYR A 161 3.62 18.13 -23.59
C TYR A 161 3.57 19.67 -23.60
N ASN A 162 3.91 20.28 -24.73
CA ASN A 162 4.10 21.74 -24.87
C ASN A 162 3.39 22.27 -26.12
N ASN A 163 2.06 22.13 -26.16
CA ASN A 163 1.22 22.62 -27.26
C ASN A 163 0.86 24.11 -27.03
N PRO A 164 1.00 24.99 -28.05
CA PRO A 164 0.65 26.42 -27.91
C PRO A 164 -0.84 26.67 -27.62
N THR A 165 -1.71 25.71 -27.93
CA THR A 165 -3.16 25.80 -27.63
C THR A 165 -3.40 25.63 -26.13
N VAL A 166 -3.98 26.66 -25.51
CA VAL A 166 -4.36 26.67 -24.09
C VAL A 166 -5.29 25.49 -23.77
N ASN A 167 -5.09 24.85 -22.61
CA ASN A 167 -5.86 23.69 -22.14
C ASN A 167 -5.82 22.45 -23.05
N SER A 168 -4.91 22.41 -24.03
CA SER A 168 -4.69 21.20 -24.84
C SER A 168 -4.17 20.05 -23.97
N TRP A 169 -4.53 18.83 -24.34
CA TRP A 169 -4.13 17.60 -23.64
C TRP A 169 -3.80 16.48 -24.63
N THR A 170 -3.13 15.45 -24.15
CA THR A 170 -2.96 14.19 -24.87
C THR A 170 -2.86 13.01 -23.90
N ASP A 171 -3.41 11.86 -24.28
CA ASP A 171 -3.23 10.60 -23.55
C ASP A 171 -1.81 10.08 -23.77
N THR A 172 -1.15 9.65 -22.71
CA THR A 172 0.26 9.27 -22.71
C THR A 172 0.37 7.76 -22.87
N ILE A 173 0.00 7.01 -21.84
CA ILE A 173 0.00 5.55 -21.77
C ILE A 173 -1.44 5.11 -21.50
N SER A 174 -1.87 4.03 -22.16
CA SER A 174 -3.18 3.43 -21.97
C SER A 174 -3.08 1.91 -22.01
N TRP A 175 -3.85 1.24 -21.14
CA TRP A 175 -4.07 -0.20 -21.15
C TRP A 175 -5.55 -0.47 -21.38
N GLY A 176 -5.87 -1.17 -22.46
CA GLY A 176 -7.24 -1.55 -22.79
C GLY A 176 -7.58 -2.95 -22.27
N PHE A 177 -8.84 -3.12 -21.86
CA PHE A 177 -9.39 -4.35 -21.31
C PHE A 177 -10.77 -4.63 -21.92
N ASP A 178 -11.03 -5.90 -22.21
CA ASP A 178 -12.38 -6.34 -22.54
C ASP A 178 -13.29 -6.28 -21.31
N LYS A 179 -14.58 -6.10 -21.54
CA LYS A 179 -15.60 -5.92 -20.48
C LYS A 179 -15.65 -7.07 -19.46
N GLU A 180 -15.21 -8.28 -19.83
CA GLU A 180 -15.16 -9.46 -18.97
C GLU A 180 -13.96 -9.49 -18.03
N TYR A 181 -12.96 -8.63 -18.23
CA TYR A 181 -11.70 -8.70 -17.49
C TYR A 181 -11.87 -8.33 -16.01
N PHE A 182 -12.73 -7.35 -15.72
CA PHE A 182 -13.02 -6.92 -14.36
C PHE A 182 -14.30 -7.59 -13.83
N LYS A 183 -14.31 -7.90 -12.53
CA LYS A 183 -15.49 -8.47 -11.87
C LYS A 183 -16.47 -7.36 -11.50
N PRO A 184 -17.79 -7.55 -11.68
CA PRO A 184 -18.78 -6.61 -11.19
C PRO A 184 -18.75 -6.44 -9.67
N SER A 185 -19.18 -5.27 -9.17
CA SER A 185 -19.30 -4.97 -7.74
C SER A 185 -18.07 -5.31 -6.90
N THR A 186 -16.87 -5.14 -7.47
CA THR A 186 -15.60 -5.56 -6.88
C THR A 186 -14.68 -4.36 -6.69
N THR A 187 -14.02 -4.30 -5.54
CA THR A 187 -13.03 -3.27 -5.25
C THR A 187 -11.72 -3.55 -5.98
N TYR A 188 -11.14 -2.52 -6.59
CA TYR A 188 -9.80 -2.53 -7.17
C TYR A 188 -9.02 -1.30 -6.72
N THR A 189 -7.70 -1.43 -6.69
CA THR A 189 -6.78 -0.32 -6.42
C THR A 189 -5.80 -0.16 -7.57
N PHE A 190 -5.74 1.03 -8.13
CA PHE A 190 -4.74 1.46 -9.09
C PHE A 190 -3.64 2.23 -8.35
N SER A 191 -2.39 1.79 -8.46
CA SER A 191 -1.24 2.44 -7.83
C SER A 191 -0.12 2.67 -8.83
N PHE A 192 0.66 3.72 -8.63
CA PHE A 192 1.74 4.12 -9.52
C PHE A 192 2.67 5.10 -8.80
N TYR A 193 3.88 5.27 -9.32
CA TYR A 193 4.80 6.31 -8.88
C TYR A 193 4.92 7.37 -9.96
N ILE A 194 4.82 8.64 -9.57
CA ILE A 194 4.99 9.78 -10.47
C ILE A 194 5.86 10.87 -9.84
N LYS A 195 6.58 11.60 -10.68
CA LYS A 195 7.27 12.86 -10.36
C LYS A 195 7.27 13.78 -11.57
N GLY A 196 7.49 15.07 -11.39
CA GLY A 196 7.57 16.02 -12.49
C GLY A 196 7.13 17.43 -12.11
N LYS A 197 6.52 18.13 -13.08
CA LYS A 197 6.07 19.52 -12.96
C LYS A 197 4.63 19.64 -13.46
N GLY A 198 3.81 20.31 -12.65
CA GLY A 198 2.40 20.60 -12.96
C GLY A 198 1.49 19.48 -12.50
N THR A 199 0.58 19.05 -13.36
CA THR A 199 -0.42 18.01 -13.05
C THR A 199 -0.46 16.92 -14.11
N ILE A 200 -0.82 15.72 -13.69
CA ILE A 200 -1.19 14.60 -14.57
C ILE A 200 -2.56 14.09 -14.16
N ARG A 201 -3.33 13.60 -15.12
CA ARG A 201 -4.66 13.04 -14.89
C ARG A 201 -4.67 11.53 -15.14
N THR A 202 -5.35 10.78 -14.32
CA THR A 202 -5.68 9.37 -14.61
C THR A 202 -7.14 9.23 -14.99
N HIS A 203 -7.45 8.19 -15.77
CA HIS A 203 -8.82 7.76 -16.01
C HIS A 203 -8.96 6.24 -15.88
N VAL A 204 -10.17 5.82 -15.52
CA VAL A 204 -10.70 4.46 -15.67
C VAL A 204 -11.91 4.57 -16.62
N TYR A 205 -11.61 4.58 -17.92
CA TYR A 205 -12.49 5.06 -18.98
C TYR A 205 -13.12 3.91 -19.78
N PRO A 206 -14.37 4.01 -20.26
CA PRO A 206 -15.25 5.17 -20.16
C PRO A 206 -16.06 5.25 -18.88
N SER A 207 -16.38 4.11 -18.24
CA SER A 207 -17.41 4.12 -17.20
C SER A 207 -17.42 2.90 -16.30
N LEU A 208 -16.26 2.35 -15.93
CA LEU A 208 -16.19 1.14 -15.10
C LEU A 208 -16.70 1.36 -13.66
N ILE A 209 -16.60 2.58 -13.14
CA ILE A 209 -16.74 2.85 -11.70
C ILE A 209 -18.20 3.01 -11.28
N ASP A 210 -18.57 2.35 -10.19
CA ASP A 210 -19.82 2.62 -9.48
C ASP A 210 -19.75 3.95 -8.72
N THR A 211 -20.60 4.89 -9.10
CA THR A 211 -20.68 6.23 -8.49
C THR A 211 -21.89 6.39 -7.56
N SER A 212 -22.63 5.31 -7.31
CA SER A 212 -23.83 5.30 -6.46
C SER A 212 -23.53 5.59 -4.99
N SER A 213 -22.29 5.34 -4.56
CA SER A 213 -21.81 5.60 -3.21
C SER A 213 -20.47 6.36 -3.22
N ALA A 214 -20.21 7.15 -2.18
CA ALA A 214 -18.95 7.88 -2.00
C ALA A 214 -17.92 6.98 -1.31
N ASN A 215 -17.48 5.92 -2.00
CA ASN A 215 -16.64 4.85 -1.45
C ASN A 215 -15.26 4.73 -2.13
N GLY A 216 -14.87 5.71 -2.96
CA GLY A 216 -13.55 5.74 -3.57
C GLY A 216 -12.50 6.30 -2.61
N LEU A 217 -11.23 5.93 -2.82
CA LEU A 217 -10.09 6.48 -2.09
C LEU A 217 -9.05 7.04 -3.05
N ALA A 218 -8.51 8.23 -2.77
CA ALA A 218 -7.29 8.74 -3.37
C ALA A 218 -6.25 8.97 -2.28
N ASP A 219 -5.12 8.27 -2.35
CA ASP A 219 -4.08 8.25 -1.29
C ASP A 219 -4.67 7.98 0.11
N GLY A 220 -5.60 7.02 0.18
CA GLY A 220 -6.31 6.64 1.39
C GLY A 220 -7.37 7.65 1.87
N LYS A 221 -7.53 8.79 1.19
CA LYS A 221 -8.56 9.79 1.52
C LYS A 221 -9.85 9.49 0.77
N ALA A 222 -10.97 9.51 1.48
CA ALA A 222 -12.28 9.31 0.88
C ALA A 222 -12.58 10.35 -0.20
N ILE A 223 -13.07 9.88 -1.35
CA ILE A 223 -13.48 10.69 -2.48
C ILE A 223 -14.81 10.15 -3.05
N ARG A 224 -15.50 10.99 -3.81
CA ARG A 224 -16.55 10.54 -4.72
C ARG A 224 -15.94 10.38 -6.11
N PRO A 225 -15.68 9.14 -6.58
CA PRO A 225 -15.07 8.95 -7.88
C PRO A 225 -16.04 9.38 -8.99
N ALA A 226 -15.49 9.91 -10.07
CA ALA A 226 -16.23 10.11 -11.32
C ALA A 226 -16.44 8.76 -12.02
N SER A 227 -17.44 8.66 -12.89
CA SER A 227 -17.76 7.40 -13.57
C SER A 227 -16.62 6.90 -14.46
N ASP A 228 -15.90 7.83 -15.09
CA ASP A 228 -14.72 7.59 -15.93
C ASP A 228 -13.41 7.58 -15.15
N GLY A 229 -13.48 7.56 -13.81
CA GLY A 229 -12.33 7.54 -12.93
C GLY A 229 -11.40 8.73 -13.04
N VAL A 230 -11.89 9.88 -13.53
CA VAL A 230 -11.04 11.06 -13.66
C VAL A 230 -10.52 11.53 -12.31
N TYR A 231 -9.20 11.68 -12.21
CA TYR A 231 -8.56 12.26 -11.04
C TYR A 231 -7.27 12.98 -11.42
N ASP A 232 -7.07 14.17 -10.88
CA ASP A 232 -5.87 15.00 -11.11
C ASP A 232 -4.88 14.84 -9.97
N TRP A 233 -3.62 14.58 -10.31
CA TRP A 233 -2.50 14.41 -9.41
C TRP A 233 -1.53 15.56 -9.55
N ASN A 234 -1.23 16.23 -8.44
CA ASN A 234 -0.19 17.26 -8.38
C ASN A 234 1.19 16.61 -8.37
N LEU A 235 2.07 17.09 -9.25
CA LEU A 235 3.41 16.54 -9.39
C LEU A 235 4.39 17.24 -8.44
N THR A 236 5.30 16.44 -7.88
CA THR A 236 6.45 16.94 -7.11
C THR A 236 7.76 16.54 -7.81
N SER A 237 8.88 17.13 -7.40
CA SER A 237 10.20 16.79 -7.98
C SER A 237 10.69 15.38 -7.59
N GLY A 238 10.17 14.80 -6.50
CA GLY A 238 10.50 13.46 -6.03
C GLY A 238 9.45 12.43 -6.45
N TRP A 239 9.84 11.16 -6.49
CA TRP A 239 8.90 10.06 -6.71
C TRP A 239 7.90 10.01 -5.56
N VAL A 240 6.61 10.12 -5.89
CA VAL A 240 5.51 9.94 -4.96
C VAL A 240 4.67 8.77 -5.44
N ARG A 241 4.38 7.83 -4.53
CA ARG A 241 3.42 6.77 -4.78
C ARG A 241 2.02 7.33 -4.59
N HIS A 242 1.16 7.12 -5.58
CA HIS A 242 -0.26 7.42 -5.48
C HIS A 242 -1.11 6.15 -5.54
N THR A 243 -2.28 6.19 -4.91
CA THR A 243 -3.26 5.11 -4.94
C THR A 243 -4.65 5.66 -5.25
N TYR A 244 -5.38 4.96 -6.12
CA TYR A 244 -6.75 5.25 -6.49
C TYR A 244 -7.59 3.97 -6.36
N THR A 245 -8.40 3.89 -5.32
CA THR A 245 -9.27 2.74 -5.04
C THR A 245 -10.69 3.07 -5.44
N PHE A 246 -11.34 2.13 -6.12
CA PHE A 246 -12.71 2.27 -6.60
C PHE A 246 -13.45 0.93 -6.58
N ILE A 247 -14.77 0.97 -6.70
CA ILE A 247 -15.62 -0.21 -6.85
C ILE A 247 -16.19 -0.22 -8.28
N THR A 248 -16.13 -1.37 -8.94
CA THR A 248 -16.72 -1.54 -10.28
C THR A 248 -18.24 -1.57 -10.21
N LYS A 249 -18.91 -1.19 -11.30
CA LYS A 249 -20.36 -1.32 -11.44
C LYS A 249 -20.83 -2.77 -11.29
N SER A 250 -22.09 -2.93 -10.90
CA SER A 250 -22.78 -4.23 -10.85
C SER A 250 -23.04 -4.84 -12.24
N SER A 251 -22.92 -4.04 -13.31
CA SER A 251 -22.97 -4.48 -14.69
C SER A 251 -21.92 -3.73 -15.50
N ILE A 252 -21.03 -4.48 -16.16
CA ILE A 252 -19.95 -3.96 -17.00
C ILE A 252 -20.31 -4.29 -18.44
N THR A 253 -20.55 -3.27 -19.24
CA THR A 253 -21.11 -3.42 -20.60
C THR A 253 -20.18 -2.93 -21.70
N ALA A 254 -19.08 -2.25 -21.33
CA ALA A 254 -18.12 -1.67 -22.26
C ALA A 254 -16.71 -2.18 -21.97
N ASN A 255 -15.88 -2.15 -23.00
CA ASN A 255 -14.44 -2.28 -22.83
C ASN A 255 -13.90 -1.06 -22.09
N GLU A 256 -12.88 -1.27 -21.27
CA GLU A 256 -12.38 -0.27 -20.33
C GLU A 256 -10.90 0.00 -20.57
N ASN A 257 -10.44 1.17 -20.15
CA ASN A 257 -9.08 1.63 -20.29
C ASN A 257 -8.59 2.26 -18.98
N PHE A 258 -7.37 1.92 -18.61
CA PHE A 258 -6.61 2.68 -17.63
C PHE A 258 -5.63 3.55 -18.38
N LEU A 259 -5.70 4.87 -18.19
CA LEU A 259 -4.83 5.78 -18.94
C LEU A 259 -4.33 6.95 -18.09
N PHE A 260 -3.21 7.49 -18.54
CA PHE A 260 -2.62 8.72 -18.04
C PHE A 260 -2.74 9.81 -19.10
N ARG A 261 -3.24 10.98 -18.73
CA ARG A 261 -3.40 12.15 -19.59
C ARG A 261 -2.56 13.31 -19.07
N ILE A 262 -1.86 13.98 -19.98
CA ILE A 262 -1.04 15.15 -19.66
C ILE A 262 -1.61 16.40 -20.36
N PHE A 263 -1.58 17.53 -19.67
CA PHE A 263 -1.99 18.84 -20.19
C PHE A 263 -0.77 19.64 -20.65
N THR A 264 -0.99 20.59 -21.56
CA THR A 264 0.08 21.45 -22.07
C THR A 264 0.77 22.21 -20.94
N GLY A 265 2.11 22.31 -21.00
CA GLY A 265 2.95 22.95 -19.99
C GLY A 265 3.43 22.04 -18.86
N ASN A 266 2.99 20.77 -18.84
CA ASN A 266 3.36 19.80 -17.82
C ASN A 266 4.39 18.78 -18.33
N SER A 267 5.11 18.18 -17.38
CA SER A 267 6.06 17.09 -17.63
C SER A 267 6.02 16.10 -16.49
N VAL A 268 6.07 14.81 -16.77
CA VAL A 268 5.88 13.74 -15.79
C VAL A 268 6.71 12.51 -16.13
N ASP A 269 7.30 11.92 -15.10
CA ASP A 269 7.89 10.59 -15.13
C ASP A 269 6.91 9.62 -14.44
N ILE A 270 6.62 8.48 -15.07
CA ILE A 270 5.65 7.47 -14.61
C ILE A 270 6.35 6.13 -14.45
N CYS A 271 6.26 5.51 -13.27
CA CYS A 271 6.95 4.26 -12.94
C CYS A 271 6.02 3.29 -12.21
N LEU A 272 6.14 2.00 -12.53
CA LEU A 272 5.46 0.87 -11.87
C LEU A 272 3.93 1.03 -11.69
N PRO A 273 3.16 1.40 -12.73
CA PRO A 273 1.71 1.38 -12.64
C PRO A 273 1.20 -0.04 -12.41
N LYS A 274 0.23 -0.19 -11.52
CA LYS A 274 -0.32 -1.47 -11.12
C LYS A 274 -1.79 -1.38 -10.75
N VAL A 275 -2.61 -2.25 -11.31
CA VAL A 275 -4.00 -2.45 -10.88
C VAL A 275 -4.12 -3.83 -10.24
N GLU A 276 -4.79 -3.91 -9.10
CA GLU A 276 -5.01 -5.15 -8.36
C GLU A 276 -6.37 -5.16 -7.65
N PRO A 277 -6.97 -6.34 -7.40
CA PRO A 277 -8.19 -6.43 -6.61
C PRO A 277 -7.93 -6.09 -5.13
N GLY A 278 -8.93 -5.51 -4.47
CA GLY A 278 -8.89 -5.10 -3.08
C GLY A 278 -8.60 -3.61 -2.88
N SER A 279 -8.64 -3.18 -1.61
CA SER A 279 -8.46 -1.78 -1.18
C SER A 279 -7.03 -1.43 -0.76
N ILE A 280 -6.10 -2.39 -0.85
CA ILE A 280 -4.70 -2.22 -0.43
C ILE A 280 -3.82 -2.29 -1.67
N ALA A 281 -2.99 -1.26 -1.88
CA ALA A 281 -1.96 -1.27 -2.91
C ALA A 281 -0.76 -2.08 -2.41
N THR A 282 -0.72 -3.38 -2.72
CA THR A 282 0.37 -4.27 -2.33
C THR A 282 1.67 -3.94 -3.08
N PRO A 283 2.85 -4.50 -2.72
CA PRO A 283 4.09 -4.24 -3.45
C PRO A 283 3.95 -4.51 -4.95
N TYR A 284 4.75 -3.83 -5.77
CA TYR A 284 4.70 -4.01 -7.22
C TYR A 284 5.02 -5.47 -7.59
N MET A 285 4.27 -5.99 -8.56
CA MET A 285 4.55 -7.27 -9.23
C MET A 285 4.29 -7.09 -10.73
N PRO A 286 4.91 -7.90 -11.61
CA PRO A 286 4.49 -8.02 -13.00
C PRO A 286 3.09 -8.62 -13.15
N SER A 287 2.57 -8.63 -14.38
CA SER A 287 1.34 -9.35 -14.68
C SER A 287 1.52 -10.86 -14.64
N ALA A 288 0.42 -11.61 -14.55
CA ALA A 288 0.44 -13.07 -14.53
C ALA A 288 1.15 -13.70 -15.76
N SER A 289 1.15 -13.02 -16.91
CA SER A 289 1.84 -13.46 -18.12
C SER A 289 3.33 -13.12 -18.16
N GLU A 290 3.80 -12.26 -17.25
CA GLU A 290 5.18 -11.74 -17.23
C GLU A 290 5.96 -12.23 -16.02
N VAL A 291 5.27 -12.51 -14.91
CA VAL A 291 5.86 -12.86 -13.62
C VAL A 291 6.72 -14.12 -13.69
N GLN A 292 7.88 -14.04 -13.04
CA GLN A 292 8.83 -15.13 -12.83
C GLN A 292 8.95 -15.46 -11.35
N ASP A 293 9.51 -16.62 -11.01
CA ASP A 293 9.68 -17.03 -9.62
C ASP A 293 10.53 -16.04 -8.80
N SER A 294 11.53 -15.43 -9.45
CA SER A 294 12.42 -14.43 -8.87
C SER A 294 11.75 -13.09 -8.52
N ASP A 295 10.54 -12.82 -9.04
CA ASP A 295 9.82 -11.60 -8.73
C ASP A 295 9.11 -11.68 -7.37
N TYR A 296 8.85 -12.89 -6.88
CA TYR A 296 8.20 -13.07 -5.58
C TYR A 296 9.18 -12.81 -4.43
N PRO A 297 8.68 -12.34 -3.27
CA PRO A 297 9.50 -12.22 -2.07
C PRO A 297 10.19 -13.55 -1.72
N THR A 298 11.49 -13.47 -1.51
CA THR A 298 12.33 -14.65 -1.27
C THR A 298 12.34 -15.11 0.19
N TYR A 299 11.90 -14.25 1.12
CA TYR A 299 11.83 -14.56 2.55
C TYR A 299 10.46 -14.24 3.14
N VAL A 300 10.05 -15.09 4.08
CA VAL A 300 8.89 -14.89 4.96
C VAL A 300 9.39 -14.66 6.37
N GLY A 301 8.97 -13.57 6.97
CA GLY A 301 9.28 -13.19 8.34
C GLY A 301 8.09 -13.43 9.25
N THR A 302 8.32 -13.93 10.46
CA THR A 302 7.28 -14.01 11.50
C THR A 302 7.75 -13.35 12.80
N TYR A 303 6.81 -12.72 13.52
CA TYR A 303 7.03 -12.30 14.90
C TYR A 303 5.70 -12.28 15.65
N THR A 304 5.76 -12.30 16.98
CA THR A 304 4.57 -12.31 17.83
C THR A 304 4.63 -11.12 18.80
N ASP A 305 3.53 -10.37 18.88
CA ASP A 305 3.34 -9.34 19.91
C ASP A 305 1.87 -9.30 20.35
N HIS A 306 1.47 -8.23 21.02
CA HIS A 306 0.09 -8.02 21.46
C HIS A 306 -0.62 -6.88 20.71
N ASN A 307 -0.01 -6.41 19.61
CA ASN A 307 -0.61 -5.41 18.75
C ASN A 307 -1.47 -6.09 17.71
N GLN A 308 -2.59 -5.45 17.35
CA GLN A 308 -3.44 -5.95 16.27
C GLN A 308 -2.82 -5.76 14.89
N SER A 309 -1.97 -4.74 14.73
CA SER A 309 -1.32 -4.42 13.46
C SER A 309 0.14 -4.88 13.47
N ALA A 310 0.56 -5.44 12.33
CA ALA A 310 1.93 -5.83 12.09
C ALA A 310 2.88 -4.61 12.10
N SER A 311 4.07 -4.81 12.65
CA SER A 311 5.13 -3.81 12.74
C SER A 311 5.73 -3.53 11.36
N ASN A 312 5.95 -2.25 11.03
CA ASN A 312 6.68 -1.88 9.81
C ASN A 312 8.21 -1.94 9.98
N ASP A 313 8.68 -2.42 11.13
CA ASP A 313 10.09 -2.60 11.43
C ASP A 313 10.54 -4.02 11.05
N PRO A 314 11.33 -4.20 9.96
CA PRO A 314 11.81 -5.52 9.51
C PRO A 314 12.71 -6.23 10.52
N THR A 315 13.30 -5.50 11.48
CA THR A 315 14.23 -6.06 12.47
C THR A 315 13.52 -6.91 13.54
N LYS A 316 12.20 -6.76 13.67
CA LYS A 316 11.39 -7.58 14.58
C LYS A 316 11.11 -8.99 14.09
N TYR A 317 11.27 -9.23 12.79
CA TYR A 317 10.87 -10.48 12.16
C TYR A 317 12.00 -11.50 12.16
N SER A 318 11.65 -12.76 12.43
CA SER A 318 12.50 -13.92 12.20
C SER A 318 12.30 -14.40 10.77
N TRP A 319 13.33 -14.27 9.93
CA TRP A 319 13.22 -14.49 8.49
C TRP A 319 13.63 -15.91 8.08
N LYS A 320 12.78 -16.56 7.31
CA LYS A 320 13.03 -17.85 6.67
C LYS A 320 12.94 -17.72 5.16
N LYS A 321 13.90 -18.31 4.45
CA LYS A 321 13.87 -18.38 2.98
C LYS A 321 12.67 -19.24 2.55
N ARG A 322 11.94 -18.77 1.53
CA ARG A 322 10.83 -19.49 0.89
C ARG A 322 11.31 -20.76 0.22
#